data_AF-A0A0A1XSG4-F1
#
_entry.id   AF-A0A0A1XSG4-F1
#
_cell.length_a   1.000
_cell.length_b   1.000
_cell.length_c   1.000
_cell.angle_alpha   90.00
_cell.angle_beta   90.00
_cell.angle_gamma   90.00
#
_symmetry.space_group_name_H-M   'P 1'
#
loop_
_entity.id
_entity.type
_entity.pdbx_description
1 polymer ?
#
loop_
_entity_poly.entity_id
_entity_poly.type
_entity_poly.pdbx_seq_one_letter_code
_entity_poly.pdbx_strand_id
1 'polypeptide(L)'
;MVLVKSSRDKHTSRQPAGFIMAPKPVHPRAVRTHGFFGVSFVRQHMVIDDRWTPTSLTEQFKGMADLLSKRLVFKKLEAAANHKRYIRENRNLKRQCRDGRTKLSNVLYGDNTKKIRNFLINHKDMQRLYQKMPVELVVDNINQRTFVMRKERDRLKFRLDQLKNVYKEKLLERAVLQNRIKYENEFVLEEELKSRVFRKKIENSNVRLKAIKTINGTYRKMIQVLRHDGIFYEPILRSLSQDIEDQSNFIKHILYLGMPAIAKFKELSEEYRLMEDKSRKSMQAKLQMMSQYRKEGKRASVPKLAQKPEDPISNAKRYVRETASMLFLKNELEVIEDTIKQVKFATLCSQAKEIYPRIKSQVENNFKLNKMIENDMLGHQTLETKMKRAEVLEGILVNNLSEQEIERLDRIQELKDAIKEEDKEEEKMIAYIKNRADAYVMLRFSLWNLNEILRHVDRPDKPSRIKYPNSYLRLPLLKFEMLTMRACPPEHYEENIDTIMHSVIRKVYKLMRAYKEEVPPAAMSRFIDSYQNEFLDSMEIEDAGDSNEVQEQEEEEDLLQESKPLQNVPNRKQIKAQSAKLVEELSKKED
;
A
#
# COMPACT_ATOMS: atom_id res chain seq x y z
N MET A 1 -34.92 -38.90 -30.12
CA MET A 1 -36.18 -39.65 -30.32
C MET A 1 -35.96 -40.55 -31.52
N VAL A 2 -35.97 -41.87 -31.35
CA VAL A 2 -35.64 -42.84 -32.41
C VAL A 2 -36.67 -43.96 -32.37
N LEU A 3 -37.27 -44.26 -33.54
CA LEU A 3 -38.32 -45.26 -33.68
C LEU A 3 -37.74 -46.67 -33.65
N VAL A 4 -37.92 -47.38 -32.54
CA VAL A 4 -37.69 -48.83 -32.48
C VAL A 4 -38.86 -49.53 -33.18
N LYS A 5 -38.61 -50.10 -34.35
CA LYS A 5 -39.60 -50.91 -35.06
C LYS A 5 -39.88 -52.19 -34.25
N SER A 6 -41.12 -52.37 -33.81
CA SER A 6 -41.58 -53.68 -33.33
C SER A 6 -41.53 -54.67 -34.50
N SER A 7 -40.80 -55.77 -34.36
CA SER A 7 -40.55 -56.72 -35.44
C SER A 7 -41.43 -57.95 -35.30
N ARG A 8 -42.52 -57.96 -36.07
CA ARG A 8 -43.28 -59.11 -36.57
C ARG A 8 -43.53 -60.26 -35.59
N ASP A 9 -44.79 -60.40 -35.18
CA ASP A 9 -45.36 -61.68 -34.79
C ASP A 9 -44.97 -62.78 -35.80
N LYS A 10 -44.46 -63.89 -35.28
CA LYS A 10 -44.38 -65.15 -36.03
C LYS A 10 -45.52 -66.03 -35.53
N HIS A 11 -46.48 -66.32 -36.41
CA HIS A 11 -47.44 -67.40 -36.18
C HIS A 11 -46.67 -68.74 -36.06
N THR A 12 -46.47 -69.21 -34.83
CA THR A 12 -46.26 -70.64 -34.58
C THR A 12 -47.60 -71.33 -34.72
N SER A 13 -47.75 -72.11 -35.78
CA SER A 13 -48.93 -72.95 -36.02
C SER A 13 -49.13 -73.93 -34.86
N ARG A 14 -50.38 -74.10 -34.42
CA ARG A 14 -50.75 -75.21 -33.53
C ARG A 14 -50.53 -76.52 -34.27
N GLN A 15 -49.49 -77.27 -33.92
CA GLN A 15 -49.47 -78.71 -34.20
C GLN A 15 -50.32 -79.42 -33.14
N PRO A 16 -51.13 -80.42 -33.51
CA PRO A 16 -51.92 -81.19 -32.56
C PRO A 16 -51.01 -82.04 -31.66
N ALA A 17 -51.39 -82.21 -30.39
CA ALA A 17 -50.69 -83.10 -29.48
C ALA A 17 -50.90 -84.56 -29.90
N GLY A 18 -49.90 -85.15 -30.57
CA GLY A 18 -50.03 -86.49 -31.16
C GLY A 18 -48.75 -87.33 -31.28
N PHE A 19 -47.57 -86.78 -30.99
CA PHE A 19 -46.31 -87.54 -30.95
C PHE A 19 -45.40 -87.06 -29.82
N ILE A 20 -44.93 -88.00 -28.99
CA ILE A 20 -43.88 -87.75 -28.00
C ILE A 20 -42.53 -87.79 -28.73
N MET A 21 -42.09 -86.65 -29.26
CA MET A 21 -40.73 -86.52 -29.79
C MET A 21 -39.71 -86.75 -28.68
N ALA A 22 -38.68 -87.55 -28.96
CA ALA A 22 -37.56 -87.73 -28.03
C ALA A 22 -36.85 -86.39 -27.77
N PRO A 23 -36.47 -86.08 -26.52
CA PRO A 23 -35.74 -84.86 -26.20
C PRO A 23 -34.36 -84.87 -26.86
N LYS A 24 -33.99 -83.74 -27.49
CA LYS A 24 -32.71 -83.58 -28.20
C LYS A 24 -31.52 -83.86 -27.26
N PRO A 25 -30.41 -84.44 -27.76
CA PRO A 25 -29.19 -84.57 -26.99
C PRO A 25 -28.66 -83.18 -26.60
N VAL A 26 -28.17 -83.05 -25.37
CA VAL A 26 -27.66 -81.80 -24.79
C VAL A 26 -26.14 -81.91 -24.66
N HIS A 27 -25.42 -80.84 -24.99
CA HIS A 27 -23.95 -80.78 -24.93
C HIS A 27 -23.51 -79.55 -24.11
N PRO A 28 -22.53 -79.69 -23.19
CA PRO A 28 -22.07 -78.57 -22.37
C PRO A 28 -21.34 -77.51 -23.20
N ARG A 29 -21.48 -76.24 -22.81
CA ARG A 29 -20.93 -75.08 -23.53
C ARG A 29 -19.40 -74.98 -23.39
N ALA A 30 -18.75 -74.52 -24.45
CA ALA A 30 -17.30 -74.29 -24.45
C ALA A 30 -16.90 -73.09 -23.55
N VAL A 31 -16.04 -73.35 -22.56
CA VAL A 31 -15.55 -72.41 -21.53
C VAL A 31 -15.03 -71.07 -22.10
N ARG A 32 -14.50 -71.06 -23.34
CA ARG A 32 -14.08 -69.84 -24.05
C ARG A 32 -15.19 -68.79 -24.22
N THR A 33 -16.46 -69.19 -24.11
CA THR A 33 -17.64 -68.30 -24.23
C THR A 33 -18.29 -67.99 -22.88
N HIS A 34 -17.72 -68.45 -21.77
CA HIS A 34 -18.25 -68.24 -20.42
C HIS A 34 -17.71 -66.95 -19.78
N GLY A 35 -18.60 -66.12 -19.23
CA GLY A 35 -18.26 -64.76 -18.75
C GLY A 35 -17.26 -64.68 -17.59
N PHE A 36 -17.04 -65.76 -16.84
CA PHE A 36 -16.14 -65.78 -15.67
C PHE A 36 -14.80 -66.49 -15.92
N PHE A 37 -14.77 -67.48 -16.83
CA PHE A 37 -13.58 -68.32 -17.09
C PHE A 37 -12.91 -68.02 -18.45
N GLY A 38 -13.44 -67.07 -19.22
CA GLY A 38 -12.82 -66.60 -20.45
C GLY A 38 -11.42 -66.03 -20.21
N VAL A 39 -10.46 -66.38 -21.08
CA VAL A 39 -9.03 -66.01 -20.94
C VAL A 39 -8.79 -64.50 -20.88
N SER A 40 -9.71 -63.70 -21.41
CA SER A 40 -9.74 -62.23 -21.32
C SER A 40 -9.90 -61.70 -19.88
N PHE A 41 -10.53 -62.46 -18.99
CA PHE A 41 -10.85 -62.04 -17.62
C PHE A 41 -9.80 -62.52 -16.60
N VAL A 42 -9.22 -63.70 -16.81
CA VAL A 42 -8.25 -64.33 -15.88
C VAL A 42 -7.05 -63.42 -15.52
N ARG A 43 -6.58 -62.57 -16.45
CA ARG A 43 -5.49 -61.61 -16.17
C ARG A 43 -5.84 -60.53 -15.14
N GLN A 44 -7.11 -60.33 -14.83
CA GLN A 44 -7.58 -59.40 -13.78
C GLN A 44 -7.48 -60.00 -12.37
N HIS A 45 -6.91 -61.21 -12.21
CA HIS A 45 -6.89 -61.98 -10.96
C HIS A 45 -5.46 -62.44 -10.56
N MET A 46 -4.46 -61.60 -10.87
CA MET A 46 -2.99 -61.83 -10.81
C MET A 46 -2.41 -62.71 -9.66
N VAL A 47 -1.51 -63.64 -10.00
CA VAL A 47 -0.70 -64.47 -9.06
C VAL A 47 0.69 -64.80 -9.70
N ILE A 48 1.71 -65.07 -8.86
CA ILE A 48 3.11 -65.57 -9.11
C ILE A 48 4.24 -64.51 -8.95
N ASP A 49 5.37 -64.92 -8.34
CA ASP A 49 6.68 -64.22 -8.26
C ASP A 49 7.82 -65.27 -8.18
N ASP A 50 9.00 -64.96 -8.73
CA ASP A 50 10.17 -65.86 -8.88
C ASP A 50 11.44 -65.18 -8.33
N ARG A 51 11.97 -65.63 -7.18
CA ARG A 51 13.17 -65.02 -6.57
C ARG A 51 14.11 -66.01 -5.89
N TRP A 52 15.40 -65.63 -5.87
CA TRP A 52 16.55 -66.28 -5.21
C TRP A 52 17.06 -67.58 -5.85
N THR A 53 18.22 -67.49 -6.51
CA THR A 53 19.05 -68.65 -6.90
C THR A 53 20.43 -68.56 -6.23
N PRO A 54 21.08 -69.69 -5.85
CA PRO A 54 22.29 -69.68 -5.02
C PRO A 54 23.56 -69.07 -5.65
N THR A 55 23.54 -68.71 -6.93
CA THR A 55 24.69 -68.16 -7.66
C THR A 55 25.17 -66.80 -7.13
N SER A 56 24.29 -66.01 -6.50
CA SER A 56 24.66 -64.71 -5.92
C SER A 56 25.54 -64.80 -4.68
N LEU A 57 25.62 -65.97 -4.03
CA LEU A 57 26.36 -66.17 -2.79
C LEU A 57 27.84 -66.46 -3.04
N THR A 58 28.17 -67.29 -4.03
CA THR A 58 29.55 -67.66 -4.38
C THR A 58 30.35 -66.50 -4.98
N GLU A 59 29.68 -65.58 -5.67
CA GLU A 59 30.31 -64.36 -6.21
C GLU A 59 30.80 -63.42 -5.10
N GLN A 60 30.02 -63.26 -4.02
CA GLN A 60 30.37 -62.42 -2.87
C GLN A 60 31.62 -62.93 -2.13
N PHE A 61 31.73 -64.24 -1.90
CA PHE A 61 32.91 -64.82 -1.24
C PHE A 61 34.19 -64.65 -2.07
N LYS A 62 34.11 -64.72 -3.41
CA LYS A 62 35.25 -64.47 -4.29
C LYS A 62 35.74 -63.03 -4.19
N GLY A 63 34.83 -62.06 -4.14
CA GLY A 63 35.16 -60.64 -3.98
C GLY A 63 35.91 -60.31 -2.67
N MET A 64 35.63 -61.04 -1.60
CA MET A 64 36.26 -60.81 -0.29
C MET A 64 37.75 -61.22 -0.24
N ALA A 65 38.14 -62.30 -0.93
CA ALA A 65 39.55 -62.72 -1.02
C ALA A 65 40.42 -61.69 -1.76
N ASP A 66 39.88 -61.16 -2.86
CA ASP A 66 40.51 -60.18 -3.73
C ASP A 66 40.71 -58.81 -3.06
N LEU A 67 39.91 -58.50 -2.04
CA LEU A 67 40.04 -57.28 -1.23
C LEU A 67 41.27 -57.36 -0.29
N LEU A 68 41.51 -58.54 0.29
CA LEU A 68 42.58 -58.77 1.27
C LEU A 68 43.97 -58.77 0.62
N SER A 69 44.11 -59.35 -0.57
CA SER A 69 45.37 -59.34 -1.33
C SER A 69 45.79 -57.91 -1.71
N LYS A 70 44.86 -57.10 -2.23
CA LYS A 70 45.09 -55.69 -2.59
C LYS A 70 45.53 -54.85 -1.38
N ARG A 71 44.93 -55.07 -0.21
CA ARG A 71 45.26 -54.35 1.04
C ARG A 71 46.74 -54.45 1.44
N LEU A 72 47.37 -55.62 1.24
CA LEU A 72 48.79 -55.83 1.56
C LEU A 72 49.74 -55.04 0.63
N VAL A 73 49.38 -54.88 -0.64
CA VAL A 73 50.15 -54.08 -1.61
C VAL A 73 50.05 -52.59 -1.26
N PHE A 74 48.84 -52.10 -0.97
CA PHE A 74 48.63 -50.70 -0.57
C PHE A 74 49.46 -50.30 0.65
N LYS A 75 49.53 -51.12 1.71
CA LYS A 75 50.31 -50.83 2.93
C LYS A 75 51.81 -50.65 2.65
N LYS A 76 52.38 -51.38 1.69
CA LYS A 76 53.79 -51.22 1.28
C LYS A 76 54.03 -49.91 0.52
N LEU A 77 53.12 -49.56 -0.39
CA LEU A 77 53.18 -48.30 -1.15
C LEU A 77 52.97 -47.07 -0.25
N GLU A 78 52.07 -47.17 0.72
CA GLU A 78 51.79 -46.15 1.73
C GLU A 78 53.04 -45.80 2.57
N ALA A 79 53.78 -46.81 3.05
CA ALA A 79 55.02 -46.60 3.80
C ALA A 79 56.07 -45.84 2.96
N ALA A 80 56.26 -46.23 1.70
CA ALA A 80 57.18 -45.56 0.78
C ALA A 80 56.73 -44.13 0.41
N ALA A 81 55.42 -43.90 0.30
CA ALA A 81 54.84 -42.58 0.05
C ALA A 81 55.03 -41.65 1.26
N ASN A 82 54.78 -42.13 2.48
CA ASN A 82 54.96 -41.36 3.70
C ASN A 82 56.43 -40.95 3.92
N HIS A 83 57.41 -41.83 3.67
CA HIS A 83 58.83 -41.45 3.71
C HIS A 83 59.17 -40.30 2.73
N LYS A 84 58.69 -40.40 1.48
CA LYS A 84 58.84 -39.31 0.48
C LYS A 84 58.10 -38.03 0.90
N ARG A 85 56.98 -38.14 1.63
CA ARG A 85 56.23 -37.01 2.20
C ARG A 85 57.09 -36.26 3.22
N TYR A 86 57.65 -36.94 4.21
CA TYR A 86 58.48 -36.31 5.26
C TYR A 86 59.72 -35.59 4.70
N ILE A 87 60.39 -36.14 3.68
CA ILE A 87 61.51 -35.46 3.01
C ILE A 87 61.05 -34.17 2.32
N ARG A 88 59.91 -34.21 1.62
CA ARG A 88 59.31 -33.03 0.97
C ARG A 88 58.89 -31.98 2.01
N GLU A 89 58.31 -32.42 3.13
CA GLU A 89 57.82 -31.61 4.25
C GLU A 89 58.98 -30.90 4.97
N ASN A 90 60.08 -31.58 5.27
CA ASN A 90 61.31 -30.99 5.81
C ASN A 90 61.91 -29.92 4.87
N ARG A 91 61.97 -30.22 3.55
CA ARG A 91 62.40 -29.23 2.53
C ARG A 91 61.43 -28.03 2.47
N ASN A 92 60.14 -28.23 2.71
CA ASN A 92 59.14 -27.17 2.71
C ASN A 92 59.25 -26.28 3.96
N LEU A 93 59.42 -26.86 5.15
CA LEU A 93 59.69 -26.15 6.41
C LEU A 93 60.94 -25.26 6.27
N LYS A 94 62.05 -25.78 5.71
CA LYS A 94 63.27 -24.99 5.47
C LYS A 94 63.03 -23.82 4.50
N ARG A 95 62.13 -23.96 3.51
CA ARG A 95 61.69 -22.84 2.66
C ARG A 95 60.83 -21.84 3.44
N GLN A 96 59.87 -22.31 4.23
CA GLN A 96 58.99 -21.48 5.06
C GLN A 96 59.78 -20.63 6.07
N CYS A 97 60.82 -21.17 6.71
CA CYS A 97 61.69 -20.38 7.60
C CYS A 97 62.46 -19.28 6.85
N ARG A 98 62.93 -19.54 5.62
CA ARG A 98 63.62 -18.53 4.80
C ARG A 98 62.67 -17.46 4.29
N ASP A 99 61.50 -17.87 3.80
CA ASP A 99 60.42 -17.02 3.31
C ASP A 99 59.83 -16.15 4.44
N GLY A 100 59.66 -16.71 5.65
CA GLY A 100 59.28 -15.98 6.85
C GLY A 100 60.27 -14.88 7.23
N ARG A 101 61.59 -15.16 7.18
CA ARG A 101 62.64 -14.14 7.40
C ARG A 101 62.59 -13.03 6.34
N THR A 102 62.39 -13.36 5.07
CA THR A 102 62.22 -12.34 4.02
C THR A 102 60.91 -11.55 4.18
N LYS A 103 59.83 -12.17 4.66
CA LYS A 103 58.56 -11.48 4.95
C LYS A 103 58.71 -10.49 6.12
N LEU A 104 59.36 -10.90 7.22
CA LEU A 104 59.65 -10.03 8.36
C LEU A 104 60.48 -8.80 7.95
N SER A 105 61.55 -9.00 7.18
CA SER A 105 62.36 -7.89 6.62
C SER A 105 61.54 -6.95 5.73
N ASN A 106 60.59 -7.49 4.95
CA ASN A 106 59.66 -6.73 4.12
C ASN A 106 58.54 -6.00 4.89
N VAL A 107 58.29 -6.34 6.17
CA VAL A 107 57.38 -5.60 7.05
C VAL A 107 58.13 -4.42 7.68
N LEU A 108 59.34 -4.66 8.20
CA LEU A 108 60.14 -3.66 8.90
C LEU A 108 60.72 -2.56 7.99
N TYR A 109 61.17 -2.93 6.78
CA TYR A 109 61.90 -2.01 5.88
C TYR A 109 61.42 -2.06 4.41
N GLY A 110 60.35 -2.80 4.12
CA GLY A 110 59.89 -3.03 2.75
C GLY A 110 59.01 -1.90 2.20
N ASP A 111 59.30 -1.48 0.98
CA ASP A 111 58.48 -0.50 0.23
C ASP A 111 57.12 -1.13 -0.18
N ASN A 112 56.17 -1.08 0.74
CA ASN A 112 54.86 -1.73 0.60
C ASN A 112 53.91 -1.05 -0.40
N THR A 113 54.32 0.08 -1.00
CA THR A 113 53.56 0.86 -2.00
C THR A 113 52.93 0.00 -3.11
N LYS A 114 53.69 -0.96 -3.66
CA LYS A 114 53.21 -1.86 -4.72
C LYS A 114 52.17 -2.88 -4.23
N LYS A 115 52.30 -3.38 -2.99
CA LYS A 115 51.34 -4.33 -2.40
C LYS A 115 50.02 -3.64 -2.08
N ILE A 116 50.08 -2.47 -1.43
CA ILE A 116 48.91 -1.65 -1.07
C ILE A 116 48.15 -1.24 -2.33
N ARG A 117 48.86 -0.84 -3.40
CA ARG A 117 48.25 -0.58 -4.71
C ARG A 117 47.48 -1.80 -5.23
N ASN A 118 48.09 -2.98 -5.23
CA ASN A 118 47.44 -4.20 -5.72
C ASN A 118 46.23 -4.63 -4.86
N PHE A 119 46.32 -4.57 -3.53
CA PHE A 119 45.21 -4.92 -2.64
C PHE A 119 44.02 -3.95 -2.74
N LEU A 120 44.28 -2.67 -3.01
CA LEU A 120 43.26 -1.62 -3.14
C LEU A 120 42.94 -1.29 -4.60
N ILE A 121 43.15 -2.20 -5.56
CA ILE A 121 42.94 -1.96 -7.01
C ILE A 121 41.57 -1.33 -7.34
N ASN A 122 40.50 -1.75 -6.64
CA ASN A 122 39.14 -1.24 -6.86
C ASN A 122 38.86 0.11 -6.15
N HIS A 123 39.74 0.56 -5.25
CA HIS A 123 39.54 1.71 -4.37
C HIS A 123 40.67 2.74 -4.54
N LYS A 124 40.61 3.49 -5.64
CA LYS A 124 41.58 4.53 -6.02
C LYS A 124 41.73 5.66 -4.98
N ASP A 125 40.71 5.91 -4.17
CA ASP A 125 40.75 6.83 -3.03
C ASP A 125 41.64 6.26 -1.90
N MET A 126 41.36 5.02 -1.48
CA MET A 126 42.10 4.31 -0.45
C MET A 126 43.57 4.08 -0.87
N GLN A 127 43.83 3.77 -2.14
CA GLN A 127 45.19 3.66 -2.68
C GLN A 127 46.01 4.92 -2.42
N ARG A 128 45.47 6.10 -2.74
CA ARG A 128 46.16 7.39 -2.59
C ARG A 128 46.40 7.72 -1.12
N LEU A 129 45.38 7.52 -0.27
CA LEU A 129 45.44 7.83 1.16
C LEU A 129 46.48 6.97 1.90
N TYR A 130 46.57 5.68 1.56
CA TYR A 130 47.39 4.71 2.28
C TYR A 130 48.73 4.36 1.60
N GLN A 131 49.07 4.98 0.47
CA GLN A 131 50.20 4.56 -0.38
C GLN A 131 51.55 4.43 0.38
N LYS A 132 51.81 5.28 1.38
CA LYS A 132 53.07 5.35 2.15
C LYS A 132 52.99 4.71 3.55
N MET A 133 51.84 4.15 3.95
CA MET A 133 51.60 3.69 5.32
C MET A 133 51.91 2.18 5.47
N PRO A 134 52.46 1.71 6.62
CA PRO A 134 52.62 0.27 6.90
C PRO A 134 51.29 -0.49 6.83
N VAL A 135 51.29 -1.70 6.25
CA VAL A 135 50.07 -2.46 5.91
C VAL A 135 49.18 -2.75 7.12
N GLU A 136 49.78 -2.96 8.30
CA GLU A 136 49.08 -3.21 9.56
C GLU A 136 48.23 -1.98 9.97
N LEU A 137 48.84 -0.79 9.99
CA LEU A 137 48.15 0.47 10.27
C LEU A 137 47.09 0.80 9.20
N VAL A 138 47.28 0.37 7.94
CA VAL A 138 46.27 0.50 6.88
C VAL A 138 45.04 -0.35 7.18
N VAL A 139 45.21 -1.58 7.67
CA VAL A 139 44.10 -2.45 8.09
C VAL A 139 43.32 -1.80 9.25
N ASP A 140 44.01 -1.27 10.26
CA ASP A 140 43.36 -0.61 11.39
C ASP A 140 42.63 0.68 11.00
N ASN A 141 43.22 1.51 10.14
CA ASN A 141 42.54 2.70 9.61
C ASN A 141 41.31 2.35 8.77
N ILE A 142 41.37 1.27 7.96
CA ILE A 142 40.22 0.77 7.20
C ILE A 142 39.15 0.21 8.16
N ASN A 143 39.54 -0.50 9.21
CA ASN A 143 38.62 -1.01 10.24
C ASN A 143 37.92 0.14 10.98
N GLN A 144 38.65 1.17 11.40
CA GLN A 144 38.10 2.37 12.03
C GLN A 144 37.16 3.14 11.11
N ARG A 145 37.56 3.44 9.86
CA ARG A 145 36.69 4.09 8.84
C ARG A 145 35.43 3.25 8.60
N THR A 146 35.56 1.93 8.53
CA THR A 146 34.44 1.00 8.36
C THR A 146 33.51 0.96 9.57
N PHE A 147 34.06 1.01 10.80
CA PHE A 147 33.27 1.10 12.03
C PHE A 147 32.48 2.40 12.10
N VAL A 148 33.10 3.54 11.79
CA VAL A 148 32.42 4.86 11.75
C VAL A 148 31.31 4.86 10.68
N MET A 149 31.57 4.38 9.47
CA MET A 149 30.54 4.29 8.43
C MET A 149 29.41 3.31 8.77
N ARG A 150 29.68 2.21 9.49
CA ARG A 150 28.64 1.32 10.03
C ARG A 150 27.82 2.02 11.12
N LYS A 151 28.46 2.73 12.05
CA LYS A 151 27.78 3.49 13.13
C LYS A 151 26.83 4.55 12.54
N GLU A 152 27.28 5.33 11.55
CA GLU A 152 26.41 6.32 10.88
C GLU A 152 25.31 5.66 10.04
N ARG A 153 25.60 4.55 9.33
CA ARG A 153 24.56 3.74 8.65
C ARG A 153 23.48 3.28 9.65
N ASP A 154 23.87 2.81 10.82
CA ASP A 154 22.96 2.24 11.80
C ASP A 154 22.16 3.33 12.54
N ARG A 155 22.78 4.50 12.79
CA ARG A 155 22.09 5.74 13.21
C ARG A 155 21.05 6.19 12.18
N LEU A 156 21.42 6.24 10.90
CA LEU A 156 20.51 6.61 9.80
C LEU A 156 19.38 5.58 9.64
N LYS A 157 19.67 4.29 9.77
CA LYS A 157 18.66 3.23 9.75
C LYS A 157 17.67 3.38 10.91
N PHE A 158 18.15 3.60 12.13
CA PHE A 158 17.29 3.87 13.29
C PHE A 158 16.40 5.10 13.07
N ARG A 159 16.95 6.20 12.55
CA ARG A 159 16.15 7.41 12.24
C ARG A 159 15.12 7.17 11.12
N LEU A 160 15.46 6.35 10.13
CA LEU A 160 14.56 5.96 9.05
C LEU A 160 13.45 5.02 9.54
N ASP A 161 13.73 4.11 10.49
CA ASP A 161 12.73 3.23 11.09
C ASP A 161 11.83 3.99 12.11
N GLN A 162 12.35 4.99 12.82
CA GLN A 162 11.52 6.00 13.53
C GLN A 162 10.55 6.69 12.56
N LEU A 163 11.06 7.22 11.44
CA LEU A 163 10.26 7.97 10.47
C LEU A 163 9.17 7.09 9.82
N LYS A 164 9.45 5.80 9.58
CA LYS A 164 8.43 4.82 9.16
C LYS A 164 7.34 4.62 10.21
N ASN A 165 7.66 4.64 11.50
CA ASN A 165 6.65 4.46 12.54
C ASN A 165 5.73 5.67 12.65
N VAL A 166 6.30 6.89 12.66
CA VAL A 166 5.51 8.13 12.56
C VAL A 166 4.65 8.16 11.29
N TYR A 167 5.17 7.68 10.15
CA TYR A 167 4.39 7.56 8.92
C TYR A 167 3.23 6.55 9.04
N LYS A 168 3.42 5.40 9.70
CA LYS A 168 2.32 4.44 9.99
C LYS A 168 1.27 5.05 10.92
N GLU A 169 1.69 5.78 11.95
CA GLU A 169 0.80 6.48 12.88
C GLU A 169 -0.06 7.50 12.13
N LYS A 170 0.54 8.34 11.28
CA LYS A 170 -0.21 9.29 10.43
C LYS A 170 -1.07 8.62 9.37
N LEU A 171 -0.69 7.43 8.87
CA LEU A 171 -1.54 6.62 7.99
C LEU A 171 -2.75 6.05 8.73
N LEU A 172 -2.58 5.64 9.99
CA LEU A 172 -3.67 5.18 10.88
C LEU A 172 -4.60 6.33 11.28
N GLU A 173 -4.07 7.49 11.67
CA GLU A 173 -4.86 8.71 11.92
C GLU A 173 -5.71 9.06 10.70
N ARG A 174 -5.10 9.11 9.50
CA ARG A 174 -5.82 9.33 8.24
C ARG A 174 -6.90 8.28 8.00
N ALA A 175 -6.63 7.01 8.25
CA ALA A 175 -7.62 5.94 8.07
C ALA A 175 -8.78 6.05 9.07
N VAL A 176 -8.52 6.43 10.32
CA VAL A 176 -9.55 6.70 11.34
C VAL A 176 -10.39 7.92 10.94
N LEU A 177 -9.77 9.01 10.49
CA LEU A 177 -10.49 10.20 10.00
C LEU A 177 -11.31 9.89 8.75
N GLN A 178 -10.78 9.14 7.79
CA GLN A 178 -11.51 8.73 6.59
C GLN A 178 -12.67 7.78 6.92
N ASN A 179 -12.50 6.88 7.90
CA ASN A 179 -13.60 6.04 8.40
C ASN A 179 -14.67 6.87 9.12
N ARG A 180 -14.29 7.84 9.97
CA ARG A 180 -15.24 8.78 10.60
C ARG A 180 -16.01 9.57 9.55
N ILE A 181 -15.31 10.25 8.65
CA ILE A 181 -15.92 11.00 7.54
C ILE A 181 -16.90 10.12 6.76
N LYS A 182 -16.57 8.85 6.52
CA LYS A 182 -17.48 7.91 5.86
C LYS A 182 -18.69 7.53 6.72
N TYR A 183 -18.49 7.02 7.93
CA TYR A 183 -19.57 6.45 8.75
C TYR A 183 -20.39 7.48 9.52
N GLU A 184 -19.91 8.71 9.66
CA GLU A 184 -20.61 9.83 10.31
C GLU A 184 -21.35 10.74 9.29
N ASN A 185 -20.93 10.77 8.01
CA ASN A 185 -21.59 11.57 6.96
C ASN A 185 -22.36 10.75 5.90
N GLU A 186 -22.13 9.43 5.77
CA GLU A 186 -23.07 8.58 5.02
C GLU A 186 -24.38 8.47 5.81
N PHE A 187 -25.34 9.35 5.50
CA PHE A 187 -26.76 9.06 5.72
C PHE A 187 -27.08 7.76 4.95
N VAL A 188 -26.97 6.61 5.61
CA VAL A 188 -27.27 5.31 5.00
C VAL A 188 -28.78 5.22 4.80
N LEU A 189 -29.23 5.59 3.60
CA LEU A 189 -30.62 5.37 3.16
C LEU A 189 -31.01 3.92 3.49
N GLU A 190 -32.19 3.72 4.07
CA GLU A 190 -32.62 2.35 4.43
C GLU A 190 -32.67 1.44 3.18
N GLU A 191 -32.85 2.05 2.00
CA GLU A 191 -32.90 1.46 0.66
C GLU A 191 -31.58 0.77 0.29
N GLU A 192 -30.43 1.34 0.68
CA GLU A 192 -29.11 0.70 0.57
C GLU A 192 -29.06 -0.58 1.43
N LEU A 193 -29.53 -0.51 2.67
CA LEU A 193 -29.50 -1.64 3.60
C LEU A 193 -30.46 -2.76 3.14
N LYS A 194 -31.68 -2.39 2.70
CA LYS A 194 -32.66 -3.28 2.05
C LYS A 194 -32.04 -3.94 0.80
N SER A 195 -31.37 -3.17 -0.06
CA SER A 195 -30.67 -3.65 -1.26
C SER A 195 -29.54 -4.64 -0.95
N ARG A 196 -28.70 -4.35 0.05
CA ARG A 196 -27.65 -5.26 0.54
C ARG A 196 -28.25 -6.58 1.06
N VAL A 197 -29.38 -6.54 1.77
CA VAL A 197 -30.12 -7.75 2.23
C VAL A 197 -30.68 -8.55 1.04
N PHE A 198 -31.28 -7.90 0.03
CA PHE A 198 -31.75 -8.60 -1.17
C PHE A 198 -30.61 -9.24 -1.97
N ARG A 199 -29.48 -8.55 -2.13
CA ARG A 199 -28.28 -9.09 -2.79
C ARG A 199 -27.79 -10.37 -2.12
N LYS A 200 -27.72 -10.38 -0.78
CA LYS A 200 -27.34 -11.58 0.00
C LYS A 200 -28.36 -12.73 -0.12
N LYS A 201 -29.67 -12.43 -0.23
CA LYS A 201 -30.72 -13.44 -0.49
C LYS A 201 -30.56 -14.07 -1.89
N ILE A 202 -30.27 -13.28 -2.92
CA ILE A 202 -30.01 -13.74 -4.29
C ILE A 202 -28.74 -14.62 -4.33
N GLU A 203 -27.65 -14.18 -3.69
CA GLU A 203 -26.41 -14.95 -3.59
C GLU A 203 -26.62 -16.31 -2.92
N ASN A 204 -27.29 -16.35 -1.77
CA ASN A 204 -27.68 -17.60 -1.09
C ASN A 204 -28.52 -18.53 -1.99
N SER A 205 -29.40 -17.97 -2.83
CA SER A 205 -30.18 -18.75 -3.80
C SER A 205 -29.29 -19.34 -4.90
N ASN A 206 -28.34 -18.55 -5.43
CA ASN A 206 -27.36 -19.00 -6.42
C ASN A 206 -26.43 -20.11 -5.88
N VAL A 207 -26.02 -20.03 -4.62
CA VAL A 207 -25.24 -21.09 -3.95
C VAL A 207 -26.05 -22.38 -3.84
N ARG A 208 -27.33 -22.30 -3.41
CA ARG A 208 -28.24 -23.47 -3.39
C ARG A 208 -28.42 -24.08 -4.79
N LEU A 209 -28.63 -23.24 -5.81
CA LEU A 209 -28.79 -23.68 -7.20
C LEU A 209 -27.51 -24.33 -7.75
N LYS A 210 -26.33 -23.84 -7.38
CA LYS A 210 -25.04 -24.47 -7.70
C LYS A 210 -24.89 -25.83 -7.01
N ALA A 211 -25.26 -25.94 -5.74
CA ALA A 211 -25.25 -27.22 -5.02
C ALA A 211 -26.19 -28.26 -5.65
N ILE A 212 -27.43 -27.86 -5.99
CA ILE A 212 -28.41 -28.72 -6.69
C ILE A 212 -27.88 -29.18 -8.06
N LYS A 213 -27.22 -28.29 -8.83
CA LYS A 213 -26.56 -28.66 -10.09
C LYS A 213 -25.45 -29.70 -9.87
N THR A 214 -24.63 -29.56 -8.83
CA THR A 214 -23.58 -30.54 -8.47
C THR A 214 -24.18 -31.89 -8.08
N ILE A 215 -25.21 -31.91 -7.23
CA ILE A 215 -25.92 -33.12 -6.78
C ILE A 215 -26.56 -33.87 -7.96
N ASN A 216 -27.21 -33.14 -8.87
CA ASN A 216 -27.75 -33.74 -10.10
C ASN A 216 -26.63 -34.25 -11.04
N GLY A 217 -25.45 -33.64 -11.01
CA GLY A 217 -24.24 -34.12 -11.68
C GLY A 217 -23.72 -35.43 -11.09
N THR A 218 -23.67 -35.57 -9.76
CA THR A 218 -23.23 -36.80 -9.09
C THR A 218 -24.22 -37.94 -9.30
N TYR A 219 -25.53 -37.69 -9.20
CA TYR A 219 -26.54 -38.72 -9.50
C TYR A 219 -26.46 -39.23 -10.94
N ARG A 220 -26.22 -38.36 -11.94
CA ARG A 220 -25.98 -38.79 -13.33
C ARG A 220 -24.75 -39.71 -13.46
N LYS A 221 -23.66 -39.40 -12.75
CA LYS A 221 -22.47 -40.27 -12.72
C LYS A 221 -22.75 -41.61 -12.04
N MET A 222 -23.47 -41.63 -10.92
CA MET A 222 -23.89 -42.88 -10.25
C MET A 222 -24.75 -43.75 -11.18
N ILE A 223 -25.73 -43.16 -11.87
CA ILE A 223 -26.56 -43.87 -12.87
C ILE A 223 -25.70 -44.39 -14.03
N GLN A 224 -24.65 -43.68 -14.44
CA GLN A 224 -23.74 -44.15 -15.49
C GLN A 224 -22.88 -45.34 -15.02
N VAL A 225 -22.37 -45.32 -13.79
CA VAL A 225 -21.62 -46.45 -13.19
C VAL A 225 -22.54 -47.67 -13.05
N LEU A 226 -23.71 -47.51 -12.45
CA LEU A 226 -24.69 -48.61 -12.30
C LEU A 226 -25.15 -49.20 -13.66
N ARG A 227 -25.16 -48.40 -14.73
CA ARG A 227 -25.39 -48.90 -16.10
C ARG A 227 -24.21 -49.68 -16.65
N HIS A 228 -22.98 -49.23 -16.41
CA HIS A 228 -21.77 -49.96 -16.79
C HIS A 228 -21.69 -51.30 -16.05
N ASP A 229 -21.94 -51.29 -14.74
CA ASP A 229 -21.96 -52.49 -13.90
C ASP A 229 -23.08 -53.45 -14.34
N GLY A 230 -24.27 -52.92 -14.67
CA GLY A 230 -25.34 -53.70 -15.29
C GLY A 230 -24.90 -54.36 -16.61
N ILE A 231 -24.19 -53.64 -17.48
CA ILE A 231 -23.62 -54.19 -18.73
C ILE A 231 -22.52 -55.23 -18.46
N PHE A 232 -21.78 -55.12 -17.35
CA PHE A 232 -20.75 -56.08 -16.93
C PHE A 232 -21.34 -57.37 -16.34
N TYR A 233 -22.37 -57.27 -15.50
CA TYR A 233 -23.01 -58.44 -14.88
C TYR A 233 -24.03 -59.14 -15.77
N GLU A 234 -24.69 -58.45 -16.70
CA GLU A 234 -25.71 -59.03 -17.60
C GLU A 234 -25.18 -60.25 -18.41
N PRO A 235 -23.98 -60.25 -19.01
CA PRO A 235 -23.40 -61.44 -19.64
C PRO A 235 -23.16 -62.62 -18.68
N ILE A 236 -22.81 -62.33 -17.42
CA ILE A 236 -22.57 -63.35 -16.39
C ILE A 236 -23.91 -63.97 -15.98
N LEU A 237 -24.92 -63.14 -15.67
CA LEU A 237 -26.26 -63.59 -15.30
C LEU A 237 -26.97 -64.33 -16.44
N ARG A 238 -26.80 -63.89 -17.70
CA ARG A 238 -27.31 -64.63 -18.88
C ARG A 238 -26.62 -65.97 -19.07
N SER A 239 -25.31 -66.06 -18.81
CA SER A 239 -24.59 -67.35 -18.87
C SER A 239 -25.19 -68.31 -17.84
N LEU A 240 -25.24 -67.90 -16.57
CA LEU A 240 -25.77 -68.71 -15.47
C LEU A 240 -27.25 -69.10 -15.65
N SER A 241 -28.09 -68.20 -16.15
CA SER A 241 -29.50 -68.48 -16.46
C SER A 241 -29.63 -69.54 -17.56
N GLN A 242 -28.75 -69.51 -18.56
CA GLN A 242 -28.74 -70.49 -19.64
C GLN A 242 -28.12 -71.82 -19.21
N ASP A 243 -27.13 -71.81 -18.30
CA ASP A 243 -26.62 -73.02 -17.65
C ASP A 243 -27.72 -73.72 -16.81
N ILE A 244 -28.62 -72.96 -16.18
CA ILE A 244 -29.81 -73.49 -15.49
C ILE A 244 -30.83 -74.09 -16.48
N GLU A 245 -31.03 -73.49 -17.65
CA GLU A 245 -31.86 -74.06 -18.71
C GLU A 245 -31.27 -75.37 -19.25
N ASP A 246 -29.96 -75.40 -19.52
CA ASP A 246 -29.25 -76.61 -19.93
C ASP A 246 -29.34 -77.71 -18.85
N GLN A 247 -29.13 -77.39 -17.56
CA GLN A 247 -29.37 -78.32 -16.44
C GLN A 247 -30.81 -78.84 -16.40
N SER A 248 -31.81 -77.96 -16.59
CA SER A 248 -33.23 -78.37 -16.66
C SER A 248 -33.48 -79.35 -17.81
N ASN A 249 -32.81 -79.14 -18.95
CA ASN A 249 -32.94 -80.02 -20.12
C ASN A 249 -32.19 -81.35 -19.94
N PHE A 250 -31.03 -81.37 -19.27
CA PHE A 250 -30.39 -82.60 -18.81
C PHE A 250 -31.31 -83.40 -17.88
N ILE A 251 -31.95 -82.76 -16.89
CA ILE A 251 -32.90 -83.42 -15.97
C ILE A 251 -34.10 -84.01 -16.73
N LYS A 252 -34.70 -83.27 -17.68
CA LYS A 252 -35.79 -83.79 -18.54
C LYS A 252 -35.35 -84.99 -19.38
N HIS A 253 -34.14 -84.98 -19.91
CA HIS A 253 -33.58 -86.10 -20.69
C HIS A 253 -33.35 -87.34 -19.80
N ILE A 254 -32.81 -87.15 -18.59
CA ILE A 254 -32.67 -88.21 -17.58
C ILE A 254 -34.03 -88.80 -17.19
N LEU A 255 -35.05 -87.96 -16.97
CA LEU A 255 -36.41 -88.42 -16.66
C LEU A 255 -37.07 -89.17 -17.84
N TYR A 256 -36.85 -88.73 -19.08
CA TYR A 256 -37.35 -89.42 -20.27
C TYR A 256 -36.73 -90.81 -20.44
N LEU A 257 -35.43 -90.97 -20.15
CA LEU A 257 -34.76 -92.28 -20.14
C LEU A 257 -35.19 -93.13 -18.93
N GLY A 258 -35.40 -92.51 -17.77
CA GLY A 258 -35.78 -93.19 -16.53
C GLY A 258 -37.23 -93.71 -16.51
N MET A 259 -38.19 -92.99 -17.09
CA MET A 259 -39.60 -93.38 -17.02
C MET A 259 -39.91 -94.75 -17.66
N PRO A 260 -39.41 -95.12 -18.86
CA PRO A 260 -39.55 -96.46 -19.41
C PRO A 260 -38.92 -97.55 -18.53
N ALA A 261 -37.77 -97.29 -17.91
CA ALA A 261 -37.14 -98.21 -16.98
C ALA A 261 -37.97 -98.42 -15.69
N ILE A 262 -38.57 -97.34 -15.16
CA ILE A 262 -39.48 -97.38 -14.01
C ILE A 262 -40.81 -98.09 -14.38
N ALA A 263 -41.31 -97.91 -15.61
CA ALA A 263 -42.48 -98.63 -16.11
C ALA A 263 -42.20 -100.14 -16.19
N LYS A 264 -41.08 -100.54 -16.81
CA LYS A 264 -40.60 -101.93 -16.82
C LYS A 264 -40.46 -102.52 -15.42
N PHE A 265 -39.91 -101.75 -14.48
CA PHE A 265 -39.77 -102.18 -13.09
C PHE A 265 -41.14 -102.38 -12.40
N LYS A 266 -42.13 -101.55 -12.71
CA LYS A 266 -43.51 -101.72 -12.21
C LYS A 266 -44.21 -102.93 -12.83
N GLU A 267 -44.08 -103.16 -14.14
CA GLU A 267 -44.60 -104.36 -14.81
C GLU A 267 -44.10 -105.63 -14.12
N LEU A 268 -42.78 -105.77 -13.95
CA LEU A 268 -42.17 -106.89 -13.23
C LEU A 268 -42.66 -106.99 -11.76
N SER A 269 -42.86 -105.86 -11.08
CA SER A 269 -43.37 -105.84 -9.70
C SER A 269 -44.82 -106.30 -9.60
N GLU A 270 -45.67 -105.96 -10.57
CA GLU A 270 -47.07 -106.37 -10.63
C GLU A 270 -47.23 -107.83 -11.05
N GLU A 271 -46.40 -108.33 -11.98
CA GLU A 271 -46.28 -109.76 -12.28
C GLU A 271 -45.88 -110.56 -11.02
N TYR A 272 -44.91 -110.07 -10.25
CA TYR A 272 -44.49 -110.69 -9.00
C TYR A 272 -45.62 -110.74 -7.96
N ARG A 273 -46.37 -109.64 -7.79
CA ARG A 273 -47.54 -109.60 -6.92
C ARG A 273 -48.67 -110.51 -7.41
N LEU A 274 -48.92 -110.62 -8.72
CA LEU A 274 -49.94 -111.53 -9.26
C LEU A 274 -49.58 -113.00 -9.03
N MET A 275 -48.29 -113.35 -9.04
CA MET A 275 -47.82 -114.68 -8.65
C MET A 275 -47.97 -114.93 -7.14
N GLU A 276 -47.63 -113.94 -6.30
CA GLU A 276 -47.86 -114.01 -4.84
C GLU A 276 -49.36 -114.18 -4.53
N ASP A 277 -50.24 -113.41 -5.18
CA ASP A 277 -51.68 -113.40 -4.92
C ASP A 277 -52.35 -114.69 -5.41
N LYS A 278 -51.87 -115.29 -6.52
CA LYS A 278 -52.26 -116.66 -6.95
C LYS A 278 -51.85 -117.71 -5.91
N SER A 279 -50.64 -117.60 -5.36
CA SER A 279 -50.18 -118.48 -4.27
C SER A 279 -51.04 -118.33 -3.01
N ARG A 280 -51.27 -117.09 -2.56
CA ARG A 280 -52.15 -116.77 -1.41
C ARG A 280 -53.58 -117.25 -1.62
N LYS A 281 -54.16 -117.12 -2.82
CA LYS A 281 -55.51 -117.61 -3.14
C LYS A 281 -55.58 -119.15 -3.16
N SER A 282 -54.55 -119.83 -3.67
CA SER A 282 -54.45 -121.30 -3.56
C SER A 282 -54.36 -121.75 -2.09
N MET A 283 -53.57 -121.04 -1.28
CA MET A 283 -53.47 -121.28 0.17
C MET A 283 -54.79 -120.99 0.90
N GLN A 284 -55.48 -119.89 0.57
CA GLN A 284 -56.78 -119.56 1.15
C GLN A 284 -57.89 -120.51 0.73
N ALA A 285 -57.91 -121.03 -0.50
CA ALA A 285 -58.85 -122.07 -0.91
C ALA A 285 -58.68 -123.35 -0.06
N LYS A 286 -57.42 -123.77 0.17
CA LYS A 286 -57.10 -124.88 1.10
C LYS A 286 -57.55 -124.57 2.54
N LEU A 287 -57.34 -123.35 3.03
CA LEU A 287 -57.81 -122.93 4.36
C LEU A 287 -59.34 -122.81 4.46
N GLN A 288 -60.04 -122.44 3.39
CA GLN A 288 -61.50 -122.34 3.38
C GLN A 288 -62.19 -123.71 3.33
N MET A 289 -61.61 -124.67 2.60
CA MET A 289 -61.99 -126.09 2.70
C MET A 289 -61.89 -126.57 4.16
N MET A 290 -60.83 -126.21 4.88
CA MET A 290 -60.67 -126.52 6.31
C MET A 290 -61.66 -125.74 7.20
N SER A 291 -62.02 -124.49 6.87
CA SER A 291 -62.90 -123.67 7.71
C SER A 291 -64.39 -124.00 7.59
N GLN A 292 -64.83 -124.65 6.50
CA GLN A 292 -66.23 -125.06 6.32
C GLN A 292 -66.71 -126.07 7.39
N TYR A 293 -65.79 -126.68 8.14
CA TYR A 293 -66.08 -127.56 9.28
C TYR A 293 -66.35 -126.82 10.62
N ARG A 294 -66.45 -125.48 10.66
CA ARG A 294 -66.80 -124.72 11.89
C ARG A 294 -67.88 -123.64 11.64
N LYS A 295 -68.85 -123.54 12.54
CA LYS A 295 -70.13 -122.81 12.38
C LYS A 295 -70.28 -121.55 13.30
N GLU A 296 -71.04 -120.57 12.80
CA GLU A 296 -71.95 -119.60 13.50
C GLU A 296 -71.41 -118.42 14.40
N GLY A 297 -72.08 -117.24 14.36
CA GLY A 297 -71.88 -116.04 15.26
C GLY A 297 -71.74 -114.60 14.62
N LYS A 298 -72.48 -113.54 15.07
CA LYS A 298 -72.59 -112.11 14.53
C LYS A 298 -73.20 -111.11 15.61
N ARG A 299 -73.27 -109.74 15.62
CA ARG A 299 -72.75 -108.53 14.84
C ARG A 299 -73.01 -107.12 15.53
N ALA A 300 -72.15 -106.09 15.28
CA ALA A 300 -72.40 -104.59 15.13
C ALA A 300 -72.64 -103.58 16.33
N SER A 301 -72.62 -102.24 16.08
CA SER A 301 -72.42 -101.11 17.09
C SER A 301 -72.59 -99.61 16.59
N VAL A 302 -72.70 -98.58 17.49
CA VAL A 302 -72.43 -97.07 17.35
C VAL A 302 -73.50 -96.19 16.58
N PRO A 303 -73.69 -94.79 16.66
CA PRO A 303 -73.03 -93.55 17.25
C PRO A 303 -73.90 -92.74 18.30
N LYS A 304 -73.73 -91.49 18.84
CA LYS A 304 -72.92 -90.18 18.77
C LYS A 304 -73.50 -88.91 18.02
N LEU A 305 -73.62 -87.70 18.66
CA LEU A 305 -73.75 -86.31 18.03
C LEU A 305 -73.67 -85.03 19.00
N ALA A 306 -73.52 -83.77 18.48
CA ALA A 306 -73.37 -82.43 19.21
C ALA A 306 -73.41 -81.12 18.30
N GLN A 307 -73.55 -79.83 18.80
CA GLN A 307 -73.27 -78.52 18.06
C GLN A 307 -73.19 -77.11 18.83
N LYS A 308 -73.35 -75.90 18.17
CA LYS A 308 -72.73 -74.53 18.46
C LYS A 308 -73.60 -73.19 18.27
N PRO A 309 -73.11 -71.92 18.52
CA PRO A 309 -73.84 -70.59 18.54
C PRO A 309 -73.34 -69.38 17.61
N GLU A 310 -73.96 -68.15 17.64
CA GLU A 310 -73.64 -66.89 16.85
C GLU A 310 -73.93 -65.47 17.53
N ASP A 311 -73.90 -64.32 16.77
CA ASP A 311 -73.50 -62.90 17.14
C ASP A 311 -74.47 -61.68 16.79
N PRO A 312 -74.16 -60.36 17.07
CA PRO A 312 -75.12 -59.20 17.10
C PRO A 312 -74.87 -57.92 16.23
N ILE A 313 -75.85 -56.97 16.17
CA ILE A 313 -75.84 -55.59 15.57
C ILE A 313 -77.09 -54.76 16.04
N SER A 314 -77.34 -53.43 15.90
CA SER A 314 -76.64 -52.15 15.53
C SER A 314 -77.57 -50.91 15.85
N ASN A 315 -77.13 -49.63 15.88
CA ASN A 315 -78.03 -48.42 15.97
C ASN A 315 -77.40 -47.03 15.65
N ALA A 316 -78.19 -46.03 15.17
CA ALA A 316 -77.73 -44.64 14.89
C ALA A 316 -78.84 -43.55 14.79
N LYS A 317 -78.44 -42.25 14.85
CA LYS A 317 -79.21 -40.97 14.75
C LYS A 317 -79.87 -40.41 16.03
N ARG A 318 -79.28 -39.33 16.58
CA ARG A 318 -79.91 -38.34 17.51
C ARG A 318 -79.14 -37.01 17.44
N TYR A 319 -79.62 -35.98 18.17
CA TYR A 319 -79.05 -34.64 18.41
C TYR A 319 -79.38 -33.50 17.42
N VAL A 320 -80.39 -32.70 17.79
CA VAL A 320 -80.40 -31.23 17.65
C VAL A 320 -81.02 -30.65 18.92
N ARG A 321 -80.23 -29.99 19.76
CA ARG A 321 -80.64 -29.10 20.86
C ARG A 321 -79.50 -28.14 21.16
N GLU A 322 -79.81 -26.90 21.53
CA GLU A 322 -78.79 -26.00 22.09
C GLU A 322 -78.33 -26.53 23.45
N THR A 323 -77.01 -26.55 23.65
CA THR A 323 -76.37 -27.06 24.87
C THR A 323 -75.91 -25.88 25.73
N ALA A 324 -75.84 -26.05 27.05
CA ALA A 324 -75.40 -24.99 27.98
C ALA A 324 -74.04 -24.36 27.60
N SER A 325 -73.16 -25.11 26.92
CA SER A 325 -71.91 -24.61 26.34
C SER A 325 -72.08 -23.53 25.26
N MET A 326 -73.15 -23.57 24.45
CA MET A 326 -73.44 -22.48 23.49
C MET A 326 -73.96 -21.22 24.19
N LEU A 327 -74.66 -21.37 25.31
CA LEU A 327 -75.15 -20.24 26.11
C LEU A 327 -73.98 -19.57 26.88
N PHE A 328 -73.07 -20.38 27.43
CA PHE A 328 -71.78 -19.89 27.96
C PHE A 328 -70.98 -19.14 26.89
N LEU A 329 -70.78 -19.74 25.71
CA LEU A 329 -70.06 -19.14 24.59
C LEU A 329 -70.69 -17.82 24.12
N LYS A 330 -72.03 -17.69 24.18
CA LYS A 330 -72.73 -16.45 23.83
C LYS A 330 -72.39 -15.32 24.82
N ASN A 331 -72.42 -15.60 26.12
CA ASN A 331 -72.06 -14.62 27.16
C ASN A 331 -70.56 -14.26 27.07
N GLU A 332 -69.70 -15.22 26.76
CA GLU A 332 -68.26 -15.00 26.54
C GLU A 332 -68.01 -14.12 25.30
N LEU A 333 -68.77 -14.32 24.21
CA LEU A 333 -68.74 -13.45 23.03
C LEU A 333 -69.22 -12.02 23.32
N GLU A 334 -70.20 -11.82 24.20
CA GLU A 334 -70.69 -10.50 24.61
C GLU A 334 -69.61 -9.71 25.38
N VAL A 335 -68.89 -10.38 26.31
CA VAL A 335 -67.71 -9.82 27.00
C VAL A 335 -66.56 -9.51 26.03
N ILE A 336 -66.34 -10.37 25.02
CA ILE A 336 -65.37 -10.12 23.95
C ILE A 336 -65.78 -8.92 23.10
N GLU A 337 -67.07 -8.73 22.79
CA GLU A 337 -67.54 -7.58 22.03
C GLU A 337 -67.35 -6.27 22.80
N ASP A 338 -67.64 -6.25 24.10
CA ASP A 338 -67.47 -5.06 24.94
C ASP A 338 -66.01 -4.71 25.20
N THR A 339 -65.13 -5.69 25.39
CA THR A 339 -63.68 -5.43 25.43
C THR A 339 -63.15 -4.93 24.09
N ILE A 340 -63.67 -5.41 22.95
CA ILE A 340 -63.35 -4.86 21.63
C ILE A 340 -63.86 -3.41 21.49
N LYS A 341 -65.04 -3.06 22.01
CA LYS A 341 -65.53 -1.66 22.04
C LYS A 341 -64.63 -0.75 22.87
N GLN A 342 -64.20 -1.20 24.05
CA GLN A 342 -63.28 -0.46 24.93
C GLN A 342 -61.91 -0.24 24.25
N VAL A 343 -61.31 -1.30 23.67
CA VAL A 343 -60.02 -1.19 22.96
C VAL A 343 -60.14 -0.34 21.69
N LYS A 344 -61.27 -0.41 20.97
CA LYS A 344 -61.56 0.47 19.82
C LYS A 344 -61.54 1.94 20.24
N PHE A 345 -62.16 2.29 21.37
CA PHE A 345 -62.18 3.65 21.90
C PHE A 345 -60.78 4.09 22.35
N ALA A 346 -60.09 3.27 23.16
CA ALA A 346 -58.74 3.56 23.65
C ALA A 346 -57.68 3.71 22.53
N THR A 347 -57.87 3.06 21.38
CA THR A 347 -56.98 3.14 20.20
C THR A 347 -57.47 4.12 19.12
N LEU A 348 -58.59 4.82 19.36
CA LEU A 348 -59.21 5.76 18.42
C LEU A 348 -59.35 5.19 16.99
N CYS A 349 -59.80 3.93 16.89
CA CYS A 349 -59.98 3.22 15.61
C CYS A 349 -61.42 3.30 15.11
N SER A 350 -61.62 3.41 13.79
CA SER A 350 -62.96 3.49 13.17
C SER A 350 -63.63 2.11 13.09
N GLN A 351 -62.84 1.06 12.86
CA GLN A 351 -63.27 -0.34 12.80
C GLN A 351 -62.40 -1.23 13.69
N ALA A 352 -62.98 -2.31 14.24
CA ALA A 352 -62.24 -3.27 15.07
C ALA A 352 -61.05 -3.93 14.33
N LYS A 353 -61.12 -4.03 13.00
CA LYS A 353 -60.04 -4.57 12.14
C LYS A 353 -58.77 -3.69 12.13
N GLU A 354 -58.89 -2.40 12.45
CA GLU A 354 -57.78 -1.44 12.42
C GLU A 354 -56.93 -1.48 13.71
N ILE A 355 -57.51 -1.99 14.80
CA ILE A 355 -56.90 -2.06 16.14
C ILE A 355 -55.54 -2.75 16.09
N TYR A 356 -55.47 -3.97 15.57
CA TYR A 356 -54.22 -4.75 15.57
C TYR A 356 -53.12 -4.13 14.69
N PRO A 357 -53.36 -3.72 13.43
CA PRO A 357 -52.39 -2.95 12.64
C PRO A 357 -51.92 -1.67 13.33
N ARG A 358 -52.82 -0.92 14.00
CA ARG A 358 -52.48 0.35 14.63
C ARG A 358 -51.68 0.18 15.92
N ILE A 359 -52.06 -0.76 16.79
CA ILE A 359 -51.28 -1.16 17.96
C ILE A 359 -49.88 -1.63 17.53
N LYS A 360 -49.78 -2.47 16.49
CA LYS A 360 -48.49 -2.94 15.99
C LYS A 360 -47.59 -1.78 15.53
N SER A 361 -48.13 -0.86 14.72
CA SER A 361 -47.41 0.35 14.28
C SER A 361 -46.99 1.23 15.45
N GLN A 362 -47.85 1.41 16.45
CA GLN A 362 -47.56 2.18 17.65
C GLN A 362 -46.47 1.52 18.52
N VAL A 363 -46.46 0.19 18.65
CA VAL A 363 -45.40 -0.56 19.34
C VAL A 363 -44.07 -0.46 18.58
N GLU A 364 -44.07 -0.59 17.26
CA GLU A 364 -42.87 -0.43 16.43
C GLU A 364 -42.30 1.00 16.50
N ASN A 365 -43.16 2.02 16.55
CA ASN A 365 -42.75 3.43 16.70
C ASN A 365 -42.28 3.74 18.13
N ASN A 366 -42.95 3.23 19.17
CA ASN A 366 -42.49 3.37 20.56
C ASN A 366 -41.13 2.69 20.77
N PHE A 367 -40.88 1.53 20.14
CA PHE A 367 -39.56 0.89 20.19
C PHE A 367 -38.47 1.75 19.52
N LYS A 368 -38.77 2.39 18.39
CA LYS A 368 -37.85 3.35 17.76
C LYS A 368 -37.59 4.58 18.65
N LEU A 369 -38.63 5.15 19.26
CA LEU A 369 -38.54 6.30 20.16
C LEU A 369 -37.72 5.97 21.41
N ASN A 370 -38.00 4.86 22.09
CA ASN A 370 -37.22 4.41 23.25
C ASN A 370 -35.75 4.23 22.90
N LYS A 371 -35.44 3.61 21.75
CA LYS A 371 -34.06 3.45 21.29
C LYS A 371 -33.38 4.79 20.96
N MET A 372 -34.12 5.77 20.47
CA MET A 372 -33.61 7.13 20.25
C MET A 372 -33.29 7.81 21.59
N ILE A 373 -34.20 7.72 22.56
CA ILE A 373 -34.01 8.24 23.93
C ILE A 373 -32.80 7.58 24.61
N GLU A 374 -32.63 6.25 24.50
CA GLU A 374 -31.46 5.53 25.01
C GLU A 374 -30.15 6.05 24.37
N ASN A 375 -30.15 6.27 23.06
CA ASN A 375 -28.99 6.78 22.33
C ASN A 375 -28.66 8.24 22.71
N ASP A 376 -29.67 9.08 22.87
CA ASP A 376 -29.50 10.49 23.26
C ASP A 376 -29.06 10.61 24.73
N MET A 377 -29.54 9.74 25.62
CA MET A 377 -29.05 9.60 27.00
C MET A 377 -27.58 9.17 27.05
N LEU A 378 -27.18 8.17 26.24
CA LEU A 378 -25.77 7.78 26.09
C LEU A 378 -24.91 8.91 25.51
N GLY A 379 -25.45 9.68 24.56
CA GLY A 379 -24.82 10.90 24.03
C GLY A 379 -24.62 11.96 25.11
N HIS A 380 -25.63 12.21 25.94
CA HIS A 380 -25.58 13.18 27.02
C HIS A 380 -24.57 12.77 28.11
N GLN A 381 -24.58 11.50 28.55
CA GLN A 381 -23.56 10.96 29.46
C GLN A 381 -22.13 11.05 28.88
N THR A 382 -22.00 10.86 27.56
CA THR A 382 -20.72 11.01 26.84
C THR A 382 -20.26 12.48 26.77
N LEU A 383 -21.18 13.45 26.75
CA LEU A 383 -20.88 14.88 26.84
C LEU A 383 -20.52 15.29 28.27
N GLU A 384 -21.30 14.86 29.26
CA GLU A 384 -21.07 15.10 30.69
C GLU A 384 -19.69 14.56 31.14
N THR A 385 -19.34 13.35 30.73
CA THR A 385 -18.02 12.76 31.03
C THR A 385 -16.87 13.41 30.25
N LYS A 386 -17.12 14.03 29.09
CA LYS A 386 -16.13 14.90 28.42
C LYS A 386 -15.96 16.22 29.16
N MET A 387 -17.06 16.85 29.59
CA MET A 387 -17.04 18.10 30.35
C MET A 387 -16.24 17.94 31.65
N LYS A 388 -16.56 16.92 32.46
CA LYS A 388 -15.81 16.62 33.71
C LYS A 388 -14.33 16.32 33.47
N ARG A 389 -13.96 15.75 32.32
CA ARG A 389 -12.54 15.55 31.94
C ARG A 389 -11.87 16.84 31.49
N ALA A 390 -12.58 17.72 30.79
CA ALA A 390 -12.08 19.03 30.40
C ALA A 390 -11.86 19.91 31.64
N GLU A 391 -12.83 19.97 32.55
CA GLU A 391 -12.78 20.67 33.84
C GLU A 391 -11.61 20.19 34.73
N VAL A 392 -11.38 18.87 34.83
CA VAL A 392 -10.20 18.33 35.54
C VAL A 392 -8.90 18.69 34.83
N LEU A 393 -8.85 18.71 33.50
CA LEU A 393 -7.65 19.04 32.73
C LEU A 393 -7.35 20.55 32.76
N GLU A 394 -8.38 21.40 32.75
CA GLU A 394 -8.31 22.83 33.00
C GLU A 394 -7.81 23.11 34.42
N GLY A 395 -8.37 22.44 35.43
CA GLY A 395 -7.87 22.49 36.80
C GLY A 395 -6.41 22.05 36.93
N ILE A 396 -5.96 21.04 36.16
CA ILE A 396 -4.55 20.65 36.10
C ILE A 396 -3.69 21.72 35.39
N LEU A 397 -4.16 22.34 34.30
CA LEU A 397 -3.42 23.41 33.60
C LEU A 397 -3.30 24.69 34.44
N VAL A 398 -4.37 25.11 35.12
CA VAL A 398 -4.39 26.30 35.97
C VAL A 398 -3.54 26.12 37.23
N ASN A 399 -3.56 24.92 37.84
CA ASN A 399 -2.77 24.62 39.03
C ASN A 399 -1.36 24.06 38.72
N ASN A 400 -0.94 23.97 37.45
CA ASN A 400 0.41 23.58 37.05
C ASN A 400 1.42 24.74 37.22
N LEU A 401 1.50 25.29 38.42
CA LEU A 401 2.69 26.02 38.87
C LEU A 401 3.82 25.02 39.14
N SER A 402 4.29 24.36 38.07
CA SER A 402 5.54 23.62 38.09
C SER A 402 6.68 24.63 38.20
N GLU A 403 7.63 24.38 39.10
CA GLU A 403 8.85 25.19 39.26
C GLU A 403 9.54 25.42 37.90
N GLN A 404 9.51 24.43 37.00
CA GLN A 404 10.09 24.51 35.65
C GLN A 404 9.36 25.49 34.70
N GLU A 405 8.06 25.73 34.88
CA GLU A 405 7.33 26.74 34.10
C GLU A 405 7.51 28.14 34.71
N ILE A 406 7.71 28.24 36.04
CA ILE A 406 8.11 29.48 36.70
C ILE A 406 9.52 29.89 36.24
N GLU A 407 10.52 29.00 36.37
CA GLU A 407 11.88 29.18 35.85
C GLU A 407 11.89 29.58 34.36
N ARG A 408 10.99 28.99 33.56
CA ARG A 408 10.83 29.32 32.14
C ARG A 408 10.23 30.72 31.93
N LEU A 409 9.25 31.13 32.72
CA LEU A 409 8.65 32.47 32.64
C LEU A 409 9.64 33.55 33.09
N ASP A 410 10.37 33.31 34.19
CA ASP A 410 11.43 34.18 34.68
C ASP A 410 12.55 34.30 33.64
N ARG A 411 13.01 33.19 33.05
CA ARG A 411 14.00 33.21 31.97
C ARG A 411 13.50 33.89 30.69
N ILE A 412 12.19 33.82 30.39
CA ILE A 412 11.59 34.60 29.30
C ILE A 412 11.61 36.10 29.63
N GLN A 413 11.51 36.48 30.91
CA GLN A 413 11.61 37.87 31.36
C GLN A 413 13.06 38.37 31.32
N GLU A 414 14.03 37.60 31.85
CA GLU A 414 15.47 37.86 31.72
C GLU A 414 15.87 38.11 30.26
N LEU A 415 15.46 37.24 29.34
CA LEU A 415 15.77 37.38 27.92
C LEU A 415 15.13 38.63 27.29
N LYS A 416 13.92 39.02 27.69
CA LYS A 416 13.30 40.28 27.23
C LYS A 416 14.05 41.51 27.75
N ASP A 417 14.52 41.48 28.98
CA ASP A 417 15.19 42.61 29.59
C ASP A 417 16.64 42.75 29.11
N ALA A 418 17.30 41.63 28.76
CA ALA A 418 18.57 41.61 28.02
C ALA A 418 18.43 42.19 26.60
N ILE A 419 17.39 41.80 25.84
CA ILE A 419 17.11 42.38 24.50
C ILE A 419 16.94 43.91 24.60
N LYS A 420 16.18 44.41 25.59
CA LYS A 420 16.04 45.85 25.86
C LYS A 420 17.34 46.53 26.31
N GLU A 421 18.39 45.80 26.64
CA GLU A 421 19.71 46.36 26.92
C GLU A 421 20.55 46.41 25.64
N GLU A 422 20.55 45.33 24.85
CA GLU A 422 21.15 45.30 23.50
C GLU A 422 20.53 46.38 22.57
N ASP A 423 19.21 46.54 22.55
CA ASP A 423 18.49 47.60 21.80
C ASP A 423 19.05 49.00 22.13
N LYS A 424 19.28 49.28 23.42
CA LYS A 424 19.83 50.56 23.89
C LYS A 424 21.31 50.71 23.56
N GLU A 425 22.06 49.63 23.46
CA GLU A 425 23.46 49.64 23.00
C GLU A 425 23.51 49.96 21.49
N GLU A 426 22.62 49.39 20.69
CA GLU A 426 22.48 49.71 19.27
C GLU A 426 22.05 51.17 19.06
N GLU A 427 21.06 51.69 19.80
CA GLU A 427 20.68 53.11 19.74
C GLU A 427 21.86 54.06 20.03
N LYS A 428 22.64 53.79 21.10
CA LYS A 428 23.87 54.54 21.41
C LYS A 428 24.89 54.45 20.26
N MET A 429 25.06 53.26 19.67
CA MET A 429 26.03 53.02 18.60
C MET A 429 25.62 53.77 17.32
N ILE A 430 24.34 53.73 16.94
CA ILE A 430 23.78 54.47 15.81
C ILE A 430 23.93 55.99 16.04
N ALA A 431 23.67 56.48 17.25
CA ALA A 431 23.89 57.89 17.59
C ALA A 431 25.37 58.29 17.49
N TYR A 432 26.29 57.46 17.99
CA TYR A 432 27.74 57.68 17.84
C TYR A 432 28.18 57.71 16.37
N ILE A 433 27.67 56.77 15.54
CA ILE A 433 27.98 56.70 14.11
C ILE A 433 27.45 57.95 13.38
N LYS A 434 26.21 58.40 13.66
CA LYS A 434 25.64 59.63 13.10
C LYS A 434 26.48 60.86 13.45
N ASN A 435 26.71 61.11 14.75
CA ASN A 435 27.52 62.24 15.23
C ASN A 435 28.93 62.25 14.59
N ARG A 436 29.53 61.08 14.36
CA ARG A 436 30.83 60.95 13.70
C ARG A 436 30.76 61.15 12.18
N ALA A 437 29.68 60.71 11.52
CA ALA A 437 29.44 60.97 10.10
C ALA A 437 29.23 62.48 9.84
N ASP A 438 28.43 63.14 10.67
CA ASP A 438 28.20 64.60 10.60
C ASP A 438 29.52 65.37 10.79
N ALA A 439 30.37 64.95 11.74
CA ALA A 439 31.70 65.50 11.92
C ALA A 439 32.61 65.29 10.69
N TYR A 440 32.58 64.11 10.05
CA TYR A 440 33.31 63.87 8.80
C TYR A 440 32.80 64.73 7.64
N VAL A 441 31.49 64.96 7.52
CA VAL A 441 30.89 65.84 6.50
C VAL A 441 31.32 67.29 6.72
N MET A 442 31.29 67.78 7.97
CA MET A 442 31.77 69.12 8.32
C MET A 442 33.28 69.29 8.06
N LEU A 443 34.08 68.26 8.34
CA LEU A 443 35.53 68.24 8.07
C LEU A 443 35.79 68.26 6.54
N ARG A 444 35.08 67.45 5.76
CA ARG A 444 35.13 67.46 4.29
C ARG A 444 34.74 68.84 3.72
N PHE A 445 33.64 69.42 4.20
CA PHE A 445 33.16 70.73 3.72
C PHE A 445 34.14 71.87 4.06
N SER A 446 34.67 71.90 5.28
CA SER A 446 35.64 72.92 5.70
C SER A 446 36.99 72.80 4.98
N LEU A 447 37.50 71.58 4.74
CA LEU A 447 38.67 71.38 3.88
C LEU A 447 38.42 71.79 2.43
N TRP A 448 37.23 71.51 1.87
CA TRP A 448 36.90 71.89 0.49
C TRP A 448 36.78 73.42 0.35
N ASN A 449 36.18 74.10 1.35
CA ASN A 449 36.16 75.56 1.45
C ASN A 449 37.59 76.15 1.52
N LEU A 450 38.49 75.55 2.33
CA LEU A 450 39.91 75.96 2.36
C LEU A 450 40.61 75.75 1.01
N ASN A 451 40.32 74.65 0.29
CA ASN A 451 40.89 74.39 -1.03
C ASN A 451 40.41 75.39 -2.10
N GLU A 452 39.16 75.85 -2.00
CA GLU A 452 38.55 76.84 -2.89
C GLU A 452 39.01 78.28 -2.56
N ILE A 453 39.27 78.61 -1.29
CA ILE A 453 39.96 79.86 -0.91
C ILE A 453 41.39 79.87 -1.45
N LEU A 454 42.09 78.74 -1.37
CA LEU A 454 43.48 78.57 -1.85
C LEU A 454 43.59 78.24 -3.35
N ARG A 455 42.50 78.35 -4.11
CA ARG A 455 42.36 77.95 -5.52
C ARG A 455 43.39 78.58 -6.46
N HIS A 456 43.85 79.80 -6.17
CA HIS A 456 44.86 80.50 -6.97
C HIS A 456 46.31 80.10 -6.62
N VAL A 457 46.52 79.30 -5.57
CA VAL A 457 47.85 78.86 -5.13
C VAL A 457 48.26 77.57 -5.85
N ASP A 458 49.52 77.52 -6.30
CA ASP A 458 50.13 76.38 -7.00
C ASP A 458 49.49 75.97 -8.34
N ARG A 459 48.94 76.95 -9.08
CA ARG A 459 48.52 76.77 -10.48
C ARG A 459 49.62 77.21 -11.46
N PRO A 460 49.80 76.53 -12.60
CA PRO A 460 50.65 77.01 -13.69
C PRO A 460 49.92 78.04 -14.55
N ASP A 461 50.64 79.02 -15.10
CA ASP A 461 50.09 80.17 -15.87
C ASP A 461 49.54 79.81 -17.27
N LYS A 462 49.23 78.54 -17.52
CA LYS A 462 48.72 78.06 -18.81
C LYS A 462 47.20 77.99 -18.77
N PRO A 463 46.47 78.80 -19.58
CA PRO A 463 45.03 78.63 -19.71
C PRO A 463 44.74 77.21 -20.21
N SER A 464 43.89 76.49 -19.48
CA SER A 464 43.48 75.14 -19.85
C SER A 464 42.59 75.21 -21.09
N ARG A 465 43.10 74.75 -22.23
CA ARG A 465 42.38 74.80 -23.52
C ARG A 465 40.99 74.18 -23.40
N ILE A 466 39.95 74.99 -23.53
CA ILE A 466 38.58 74.57 -23.31
C ILE A 466 38.14 73.75 -24.53
N LYS A 467 37.86 72.46 -24.32
CA LYS A 467 37.25 71.60 -25.35
C LYS A 467 35.78 71.96 -25.50
N TYR A 468 35.49 73.00 -26.27
CA TYR A 468 34.12 73.39 -26.62
C TYR A 468 33.35 72.22 -27.23
N PRO A 469 32.13 71.89 -26.72
CA PRO A 469 31.35 70.75 -27.22
C PRO A 469 30.88 70.87 -28.68
N ASN A 470 30.88 72.08 -29.25
CA ASN A 470 30.36 72.36 -30.59
C ASN A 470 31.21 73.42 -31.30
N SER A 471 31.34 73.32 -32.62
CA SER A 471 32.21 74.18 -33.44
C SER A 471 31.79 75.65 -33.48
N TYR A 472 30.49 75.93 -33.39
CA TYR A 472 29.95 77.30 -33.37
C TYR A 472 30.39 78.11 -32.13
N LEU A 473 30.73 77.45 -31.02
CA LEU A 473 31.29 78.10 -29.82
C LEU A 473 32.79 78.44 -29.95
N ARG A 474 33.38 78.23 -31.14
CA ARG A 474 34.79 78.47 -31.44
C ARG A 474 35.03 79.72 -32.30
N LEU A 475 33.97 80.49 -32.58
CA LEU A 475 34.01 81.76 -33.31
C LEU A 475 34.92 82.79 -32.60
N PRO A 476 35.65 83.66 -33.32
CA PRO A 476 36.67 84.53 -32.72
C PRO A 476 36.18 85.36 -31.53
N LEU A 477 35.02 86.00 -31.68
CA LEU A 477 34.39 86.88 -30.69
C LEU A 477 33.66 86.14 -29.55
N LEU A 478 33.60 84.80 -29.61
CA LEU A 478 32.85 83.95 -28.66
C LEU A 478 33.75 82.95 -27.92
N LYS A 479 35.07 83.12 -28.03
CA LYS A 479 36.06 82.39 -27.23
C LYS A 479 36.06 82.93 -25.80
N PHE A 480 35.49 82.16 -24.88
CA PHE A 480 35.70 82.35 -23.45
C PHE A 480 37.19 82.28 -23.02
N GLU A 481 38.07 81.73 -23.88
CA GLU A 481 39.53 81.81 -23.74
C GLU A 481 40.13 83.23 -23.94
N MET A 482 39.36 84.19 -24.48
CA MET A 482 39.78 85.59 -24.64
C MET A 482 39.23 86.52 -23.54
N LEU A 483 38.38 86.03 -22.63
CA LEU A 483 38.02 86.79 -21.44
C LEU A 483 39.18 86.70 -20.45
N THR A 484 40.01 87.75 -20.42
CA THR A 484 41.24 87.90 -19.62
C THR A 484 41.03 87.94 -18.11
N MET A 485 39.78 87.85 -17.62
CA MET A 485 39.48 87.66 -16.21
C MET A 485 40.23 86.43 -15.65
N ARG A 486 40.97 86.61 -14.55
CA ARG A 486 41.58 85.51 -13.77
C ARG A 486 40.54 84.61 -13.04
N ALA A 487 39.29 84.61 -13.51
CA ALA A 487 38.16 83.84 -13.02
C ALA A 487 38.32 82.35 -13.37
N CYS A 488 38.84 81.57 -12.44
CA CYS A 488 39.00 80.13 -12.61
C CYS A 488 37.65 79.39 -12.66
N PRO A 489 37.50 78.27 -13.38
CA PRO A 489 36.42 77.32 -13.13
C PRO A 489 36.62 76.65 -11.75
N PRO A 490 35.56 76.19 -11.06
CA PRO A 490 35.69 75.43 -9.81
C PRO A 490 36.46 74.12 -10.02
N GLU A 491 37.16 73.66 -8.99
CA GLU A 491 37.76 72.31 -8.99
C GLU A 491 36.63 71.26 -8.89
N HIS A 492 36.82 70.09 -9.51
CA HIS A 492 35.81 69.03 -9.47
C HIS A 492 35.62 68.55 -8.02
N TYR A 493 34.40 68.13 -7.66
CA TYR A 493 34.05 67.81 -6.28
C TYR A 493 34.66 66.46 -5.84
N GLU A 494 35.92 66.50 -5.38
CA GLU A 494 36.58 65.34 -4.78
C GLU A 494 35.88 64.89 -3.49
N GLU A 495 35.86 63.58 -3.26
CA GLU A 495 35.19 62.97 -2.11
C GLU A 495 36.14 62.56 -0.99
N ASN A 496 37.41 62.33 -1.32
CA ASN A 496 38.40 61.80 -0.39
C ASN A 496 38.99 62.92 0.48
N ILE A 497 38.65 62.91 1.77
CA ILE A 497 39.16 63.85 2.77
C ILE A 497 40.68 63.97 2.71
N ASP A 498 41.39 62.84 2.58
CA ASP A 498 42.86 62.83 2.54
C ASP A 498 43.45 63.52 1.30
N THR A 499 42.84 63.41 0.10
CA THR A 499 43.38 64.07 -1.10
C THR A 499 43.18 65.59 -1.02
N ILE A 500 42.01 66.03 -0.56
CA ILE A 500 41.72 67.44 -0.28
C ILE A 500 42.69 67.96 0.80
N MET A 501 42.90 67.21 1.88
CA MET A 501 43.81 67.59 2.96
C MET A 501 45.26 67.74 2.48
N HIS A 502 45.78 66.79 1.68
CA HIS A 502 47.13 66.90 1.11
C HIS A 502 47.24 68.05 0.09
N SER A 503 46.18 68.33 -0.69
CA SER A 503 46.11 69.50 -1.58
C SER A 503 46.18 70.82 -0.79
N VAL A 504 45.35 70.95 0.26
CA VAL A 504 45.32 72.11 1.15
C VAL A 504 46.67 72.29 1.85
N ILE A 505 47.24 71.25 2.46
CA ILE A 505 48.56 71.30 3.10
C ILE A 505 49.64 71.78 2.12
N ARG A 506 49.63 71.26 0.88
CA ARG A 506 50.57 71.67 -0.18
C ARG A 506 50.38 73.13 -0.61
N LYS A 507 49.13 73.57 -0.81
CA LYS A 507 48.78 74.97 -1.15
C LYS A 507 49.19 75.92 0.00
N VAL A 508 48.78 75.64 1.24
CA VAL A 508 49.17 76.40 2.45
C VAL A 508 50.69 76.45 2.61
N TYR A 509 51.41 75.32 2.48
CA TYR A 509 52.86 75.28 2.62
C TYR A 509 53.57 76.16 1.59
N LYS A 510 53.04 76.25 0.36
CA LYS A 510 53.59 77.16 -0.67
C LYS A 510 53.29 78.62 -0.35
N LEU A 511 52.08 78.94 0.12
CA LEU A 511 51.71 80.30 0.54
C LEU A 511 52.55 80.76 1.75
N MET A 512 52.66 79.93 2.80
CA MET A 512 53.53 80.19 3.96
C MET A 512 55.03 80.19 3.63
N ARG A 513 55.45 79.61 2.49
CA ARG A 513 56.82 79.71 1.99
C ARG A 513 57.09 81.02 1.23
N ALA A 514 56.06 81.62 0.63
CA ALA A 514 56.16 82.94 0.00
C ALA A 514 56.15 84.06 1.05
N TYR A 515 55.19 84.03 1.99
CA TYR A 515 55.07 85.02 3.07
C TYR A 515 55.91 84.64 4.30
N LYS A 516 57.24 84.46 4.12
CA LYS A 516 58.18 84.15 5.21
C LYS A 516 58.79 85.36 5.91
N GLU A 517 58.68 86.54 5.30
CA GLU A 517 59.17 87.80 5.85
C GLU A 517 57.96 88.70 6.12
N GLU A 518 57.96 89.42 7.24
CA GLU A 518 56.97 90.45 7.51
C GLU A 518 57.17 91.59 6.52
N VAL A 519 56.38 91.58 5.43
CA VAL A 519 56.44 92.60 4.38
C VAL A 519 56.20 93.98 5.01
N PRO A 520 57.18 94.91 5.00
CA PRO A 520 56.99 96.23 5.61
C PRO A 520 55.80 96.94 4.95
N PRO A 521 55.00 97.74 5.69
CA PRO A 521 53.79 98.36 5.12
C PRO A 521 54.06 99.24 3.88
N ALA A 522 55.24 99.86 3.79
CA ALA A 522 55.69 100.62 2.61
C ALA A 522 56.17 99.75 1.42
N ALA A 523 56.47 98.47 1.65
CA ALA A 523 56.65 97.49 0.58
C ALA A 523 55.29 96.88 0.18
N MET A 524 54.40 96.67 1.14
CA MET A 524 53.02 96.21 0.89
C MET A 524 52.25 97.20 0.03
N SER A 525 52.34 98.52 0.30
CA SER A 525 51.76 99.53 -0.59
C SER A 525 52.36 99.43 -1.99
N ARG A 526 53.69 99.37 -2.13
CA ARG A 526 54.36 99.23 -3.44
C ARG A 526 53.96 97.96 -4.19
N PHE A 527 53.66 96.85 -3.51
CA PHE A 527 53.15 95.64 -4.17
C PHE A 527 51.67 95.78 -4.57
N ILE A 528 50.87 96.53 -3.81
CA ILE A 528 49.49 96.91 -4.21
C ILE A 528 49.56 97.86 -5.40
N ASP A 529 50.34 98.95 -5.32
CA ASP A 529 50.58 99.92 -6.40
C ASP A 529 51.10 99.22 -7.66
N SER A 530 52.07 98.30 -7.54
CA SER A 530 52.62 97.54 -8.67
C SER A 530 51.61 96.55 -9.26
N TYR A 531 50.79 95.88 -8.44
CA TYR A 531 49.73 94.99 -8.93
C TYR A 531 48.60 95.79 -9.58
N GLN A 532 48.29 96.97 -9.05
CA GLN A 532 47.21 97.82 -9.54
C GLN A 532 47.62 98.57 -10.81
N ASN A 533 48.90 98.94 -10.94
CA ASN A 533 49.48 99.39 -12.21
C ASN A 533 49.56 98.26 -13.22
N GLU A 534 50.04 97.05 -12.87
CA GLU A 534 50.05 95.89 -13.78
C GLU A 534 48.61 95.49 -14.23
N PHE A 535 47.61 95.73 -13.37
CA PHE A 535 46.19 95.57 -13.70
C PHE A 535 45.68 96.67 -14.63
N LEU A 536 46.05 97.94 -14.42
CA LEU A 536 45.70 99.07 -15.29
C LEU A 536 46.39 98.95 -16.66
N ASP A 537 47.69 98.65 -16.71
CA ASP A 537 48.42 98.30 -17.94
C ASP A 537 47.69 97.19 -18.72
N SER A 538 47.12 96.20 -18.02
CA SER A 538 46.36 95.11 -18.65
C SER A 538 44.96 95.52 -19.15
N MET A 539 44.46 96.71 -18.79
CA MET A 539 43.24 97.31 -19.35
C MET A 539 43.53 98.39 -20.42
N GLU A 540 44.59 99.19 -20.27
CA GLU A 540 44.98 100.19 -21.29
C GLU A 540 45.36 99.56 -22.64
N ILE A 541 45.74 98.27 -22.64
CA ILE A 541 45.92 97.46 -23.85
C ILE A 541 44.61 97.23 -24.63
N GLU A 542 43.43 97.34 -24.01
CA GLU A 542 42.12 97.22 -24.68
C GLU A 542 41.62 98.57 -25.23
N ASP A 543 41.91 99.71 -24.59
CA ASP A 543 41.50 101.06 -25.06
C ASP A 543 42.36 101.59 -26.24
N ALA A 544 43.58 101.09 -26.44
CA ALA A 544 44.49 101.53 -27.50
C ALA A 544 44.07 101.13 -28.93
N GLY A 545 42.87 100.58 -29.13
CA GLY A 545 42.36 100.09 -30.42
C GLY A 545 41.52 101.08 -31.24
N ASP A 546 40.62 101.84 -30.59
CA ASP A 546 39.52 102.57 -31.25
C ASP A 546 39.78 104.09 -31.39
N SER A 547 41.01 104.49 -31.70
CA SER A 547 41.39 105.90 -31.88
C SER A 547 41.58 106.31 -33.35
N ASN A 548 40.53 106.19 -34.19
CA ASN A 548 40.38 106.93 -35.46
C ASN A 548 39.00 106.74 -36.13
N GLU A 549 37.99 107.50 -35.70
CA GLU A 549 37.21 108.37 -36.59
C GLU A 549 36.39 109.37 -35.74
N VAL A 550 36.32 110.64 -36.17
CA VAL A 550 35.71 111.74 -35.42
C VAL A 550 34.46 112.22 -36.15
N GLN A 551 33.31 112.23 -35.47
CA GLN A 551 32.25 113.19 -35.79
C GLN A 551 31.33 113.49 -34.61
N GLU A 552 30.68 114.65 -34.69
CA GLU A 552 29.98 115.34 -33.61
C GLU A 552 28.53 114.88 -33.47
N GLN A 553 28.05 114.72 -32.22
CA GLN A 553 26.72 115.11 -31.69
C GLN A 553 26.53 114.47 -30.30
N GLU A 554 26.59 115.26 -29.23
CA GLU A 554 25.47 115.91 -28.53
C GLU A 554 24.92 115.06 -27.37
N GLU A 555 24.53 115.70 -26.27
CA GLU A 555 24.08 115.05 -25.03
C GLU A 555 22.57 114.74 -25.12
N GLU A 556 22.18 113.46 -25.12
CA GLU A 556 20.81 113.05 -24.79
C GLU A 556 20.78 112.05 -23.62
N GLU A 557 19.86 112.30 -22.68
CA GLU A 557 19.54 111.40 -21.57
C GLU A 557 18.63 110.24 -22.01
N ASP A 558 18.78 109.09 -21.33
CA ASP A 558 17.76 108.04 -21.12
C ASP A 558 16.68 107.82 -22.20
N LEU A 559 16.99 107.06 -23.26
CA LEU A 559 15.97 106.51 -24.16
C LEU A 559 16.35 105.15 -24.79
N LEU A 560 15.30 104.44 -25.24
CA LEU A 560 15.30 103.15 -25.96
C LEU A 560 15.76 101.90 -25.15
N GLN A 561 14.95 101.37 -24.22
CA GLN A 561 13.64 100.68 -24.36
C GLN A 561 13.67 99.14 -24.56
N GLU A 562 12.58 98.54 -24.09
CA GLU A 562 12.25 97.13 -23.96
C GLU A 562 12.49 96.23 -25.20
N SER A 563 13.38 95.24 -25.08
CA SER A 563 13.34 94.01 -25.89
C SER A 563 12.50 92.91 -25.20
N LYS A 564 11.17 93.04 -25.29
CA LYS A 564 10.22 91.94 -25.00
C LYS A 564 10.33 90.83 -26.09
N PRO A 565 9.95 89.56 -25.82
CA PRO A 565 9.83 88.87 -24.52
C PRO A 565 10.38 87.42 -24.53
N LEU A 566 10.54 86.82 -23.33
CA LEU A 566 10.46 85.36 -23.14
C LEU A 566 9.39 85.05 -22.08
N GLN A 567 8.14 84.85 -22.54
CA GLN A 567 6.94 84.79 -21.69
C GLN A 567 6.88 83.63 -20.68
N ASN A 568 7.80 82.67 -20.72
CA ASN A 568 7.78 81.47 -19.88
C ASN A 568 8.73 81.50 -18.66
N VAL A 569 9.42 82.61 -18.39
CA VAL A 569 10.30 82.76 -17.21
C VAL A 569 9.75 83.84 -16.27
N PRO A 570 9.11 83.46 -15.14
CA PRO A 570 8.61 84.43 -14.17
C PRO A 570 9.76 85.23 -13.53
N ASN A 571 9.62 86.55 -13.47
CA ASN A 571 10.60 87.42 -12.82
C ASN A 571 10.62 87.14 -11.29
N ARG A 572 11.75 87.36 -10.61
CA ARG A 572 11.95 87.14 -9.16
C ARG A 572 10.83 87.71 -8.27
N LYS A 573 10.22 88.85 -8.63
CA LYS A 573 9.02 89.39 -7.95
C LYS A 573 7.78 88.49 -8.12
N GLN A 574 7.54 87.99 -9.34
CA GLN A 574 6.44 87.07 -9.64
C GLN A 574 6.65 85.70 -8.98
N ILE A 575 7.87 85.17 -8.98
CA ILE A 575 8.21 83.94 -8.23
C ILE A 575 7.87 84.12 -6.75
N LYS A 576 8.34 85.19 -6.10
CA LYS A 576 8.01 85.46 -4.69
C LYS A 576 6.51 85.56 -4.44
N ALA A 577 5.76 86.23 -5.32
CA ALA A 577 4.30 86.35 -5.20
C ALA A 577 3.59 84.99 -5.35
N GLN A 578 4.03 84.15 -6.29
CA GLN A 578 3.51 82.79 -6.47
C GLN A 578 3.85 81.90 -5.27
N SER A 579 5.09 81.94 -4.77
CA SER A 579 5.49 81.19 -3.56
C SER A 579 4.67 81.59 -2.33
N ALA A 580 4.46 82.89 -2.11
CA ALA A 580 3.64 83.38 -0.99
C ALA A 580 2.19 82.91 -1.10
N LYS A 581 1.59 82.99 -2.29
CA LYS A 581 0.22 82.52 -2.54
C LYS A 581 0.09 81.00 -2.35
N LEU A 582 1.10 80.23 -2.73
CA LEU A 582 1.12 78.77 -2.54
C LEU A 582 1.20 78.40 -1.06
N VAL A 583 1.94 79.15 -0.24
CA VAL A 583 1.96 78.99 1.22
C VAL A 583 0.59 79.32 1.84
N GLU A 584 -0.07 80.41 1.41
CA GLU A 584 -1.43 80.72 1.85
C GLU A 584 -2.48 79.67 1.42
N GLU A 585 -2.34 79.07 0.23
CA GLU A 585 -3.24 78.01 -0.25
C GLU A 585 -2.99 76.64 0.39
N LEU A 586 -1.84 76.47 1.06
CA LEU A 586 -1.55 75.32 1.92
C LEU A 586 -2.04 75.54 3.35
N SER A 587 -1.81 76.72 3.96
CA SER A 587 -2.31 77.00 5.31
C SER A 587 -3.84 76.96 5.37
N LYS A 588 -4.54 77.42 4.33
CA LYS A 588 -6.01 77.35 4.19
C LYS A 588 -6.54 75.93 3.85
N LYS A 589 -5.74 74.88 4.08
CA LYS A 589 -6.13 73.46 3.98
C LYS A 589 -5.79 72.66 5.24
N GLU A 590 -5.20 73.29 6.25
CA GLU A 590 -4.94 72.68 7.56
C GLU A 590 -5.91 73.19 8.65
N ASP A 591 -6.78 74.15 8.28
CA ASP A 591 -8.06 74.52 8.92
C ASP A 591 -9.24 73.84 8.18
#